data_AF-A0A316I1R2-F1
#
_entry.id   AF-A0A316I1R2-F1
#
_cell.length_a   1.000
_cell.length_b   1.000
_cell.length_c   1.000
_cell.angle_alpha   90.00
_cell.angle_beta   90.00
_cell.angle_gamma   90.00
#
_symmetry.space_group_name_H-M   'P 1'
#
loop_
_entity.id
_entity.type
_entity.pdbx_description
1 polymer ?
#
loop_
_entity_poly.entity_id
_entity_poly.type
_entity_poly.pdbx_seq_one_letter_code
_entity_poly.pdbx_strand_id
1 'polypeptide(L)'
;MSQSLESSTGTSEPVVVIKNYTVPADEAEHFVDVYRENARIMSAQPGFVRSRLHRPLAGGPDVRFVHIAEWSSGTDLDRAVVNAEWRASLQRMFDDPGLHITSEPASYRVVVELRPSGGAIETVEDLRRHLQWAIELEHATIPPYLCALYSLDPGRNAEAVQVVGSVLAEEMLHLALAANLLNAVGGEPRLDTPELLPPYPHPLPHGDRSLQVQLVPFGPEALELFSRIEQPAPVSAPPEANEYETIGQFYAAIEAGIRRLCDELGEDAVFTGDPARQVGEFHLRGGGGAVIPVHDLKSALAALTEITEQGEGAARTDVWDGDRDVFHPERDEVAHYYRFQELKHGRRYQTGDTPQSGPTGEPIVVDFDAVMPMRPNPRTTDHPEGSEIRVAQERFNVTYCLLLQQLEEAFNGEPARLGATVGTMYQVKAQAQALMATPLEDGTATAGPTFEYVPPSRRT
;
A
#
# COMPACT_ATOMS: atom_id res chain seq x y z
N MET A 1 -17.23 -4.16 49.93
CA MET A 1 -15.76 -4.07 49.95
C MET A 1 -15.31 -3.14 48.84
N SER A 2 -14.95 -1.90 49.17
CA SER A 2 -14.66 -0.81 48.23
C SER A 2 -13.14 -0.56 48.12
N GLN A 3 -12.38 -1.55 47.63
CA GLN A 3 -10.94 -1.38 47.36
C GLN A 3 -10.59 -1.64 45.89
N SER A 4 -11.31 -1.00 44.96
CA SER A 4 -11.19 -1.34 43.52
C SER A 4 -11.41 -0.16 42.57
N LEU A 5 -11.41 1.09 43.04
CA LEU A 5 -11.85 2.24 42.23
C LEU A 5 -10.79 3.31 41.95
N GLU A 6 -9.53 3.06 42.32
CA GLU A 6 -8.41 3.91 41.88
C GLU A 6 -7.62 3.14 40.82
N SER A 7 -7.93 3.41 39.54
CA SER A 7 -6.94 3.17 38.50
C SER A 7 -5.90 4.28 38.63
N SER A 8 -4.65 3.89 38.81
CA SER A 8 -3.49 4.76 38.64
C SER A 8 -2.55 4.03 37.71
N THR A 9 -2.82 4.14 36.42
CA THR A 9 -2.02 3.44 35.40
C THR A 9 -0.61 4.01 35.31
N GLY A 10 -0.44 5.30 35.65
CA GLY A 10 0.85 6.00 35.62
C GLY A 10 1.46 6.12 34.22
N THR A 11 0.66 5.94 33.15
CA THR A 11 1.14 5.95 31.77
C THR A 11 0.17 6.69 30.83
N SER A 12 0.74 7.31 29.79
CA SER A 12 0.01 7.85 28.64
C SER A 12 -0.04 6.88 27.46
N GLU A 13 0.51 5.67 27.61
CA GLU A 13 0.47 4.62 26.59
C GLU A 13 -0.88 3.88 26.61
N PRO A 14 -1.26 3.20 25.51
CA PRO A 14 -2.45 2.35 25.46
C PRO A 14 -2.45 1.27 26.54
N VAL A 15 -3.63 0.98 27.09
CA VAL A 15 -3.80 -0.01 28.15
C VAL A 15 -5.01 -0.91 27.91
N VAL A 16 -4.96 -2.11 28.47
CA VAL A 16 -6.04 -3.09 28.48
C VAL A 16 -6.49 -3.33 29.92
N VAL A 17 -7.76 -3.12 30.21
CA VAL A 17 -8.38 -3.46 31.48
C VAL A 17 -8.95 -4.86 31.37
N ILE A 18 -8.53 -5.76 32.26
CA ILE A 18 -9.11 -7.11 32.36
C ILE A 18 -9.76 -7.24 33.74
N LYS A 19 -11.05 -7.60 33.76
CA LYS A 19 -11.79 -7.88 34.99
C LYS A 19 -12.40 -9.26 34.93
N ASN A 20 -12.15 -10.04 35.98
CA ASN A 20 -12.83 -11.31 36.17
C ASN A 20 -13.99 -11.10 37.13
N TYR A 21 -15.19 -11.48 36.71
CA TYR A 21 -16.39 -11.47 37.55
C TYR A 21 -16.77 -12.92 37.87
N THR A 22 -16.91 -13.23 39.16
CA THR A 22 -17.55 -14.49 39.57
C THR A 22 -19.01 -14.22 39.92
N VAL A 23 -19.94 -14.92 39.26
CA VAL A 23 -21.39 -14.74 39.38
C VAL A 23 -22.07 -16.10 39.44
N PRO A 24 -23.01 -16.38 40.35
CA PRO A 24 -23.83 -17.60 40.34
C PRO A 24 -24.51 -17.84 38.98
N ALA A 25 -24.65 -19.11 38.60
CA ALA A 25 -25.13 -19.48 37.26
C ALA A 25 -26.58 -19.04 37.00
N ASP A 26 -27.42 -19.05 38.03
CA ASP A 26 -28.82 -18.60 38.00
C ASP A 26 -28.97 -17.06 37.92
N GLU A 27 -27.90 -16.32 38.22
CA GLU A 27 -27.85 -14.86 38.18
C GLU A 27 -27.17 -14.31 36.91
N ALA A 28 -26.60 -15.20 36.08
CA ALA A 28 -25.73 -14.84 34.96
C ALA A 28 -26.39 -13.96 33.88
N GLU A 29 -27.67 -14.16 33.58
CA GLU A 29 -28.40 -13.31 32.62
C GLU A 29 -28.71 -11.93 33.21
N HIS A 30 -29.14 -11.88 34.46
CA HIS A 30 -29.39 -10.63 35.18
C HIS A 30 -28.11 -9.79 35.29
N PHE A 31 -26.96 -10.43 35.57
CA PHE A 31 -25.66 -9.77 35.57
C PHE A 31 -25.34 -9.12 34.20
N VAL A 32 -25.56 -9.82 33.09
CA VAL A 32 -25.30 -9.28 31.75
C VAL A 32 -26.17 -8.04 31.48
N ASP A 33 -27.44 -8.07 31.87
CA ASP A 33 -28.35 -6.94 31.70
C ASP A 33 -27.91 -5.71 32.50
N VAL A 34 -27.54 -5.89 33.78
CA VAL A 34 -27.03 -4.79 34.63
C VAL A 34 -25.65 -4.31 34.14
N TYR A 35 -24.80 -5.21 33.65
CA TYR A 35 -23.48 -4.86 33.13
C TYR A 35 -23.55 -3.98 31.88
N ARG A 36 -24.53 -4.19 30.99
CA ARG A 36 -24.70 -3.38 29.76
C ARG A 36 -24.78 -1.89 30.05
N GLU A 37 -25.43 -1.50 31.14
CA GLU A 37 -25.53 -0.10 31.52
C GLU A 37 -24.17 0.49 31.91
N ASN A 38 -23.39 -0.25 32.71
CA ASN A 38 -22.02 0.13 33.06
C ASN A 38 -21.13 0.28 31.81
N ALA A 39 -21.29 -0.63 30.84
CA ALA A 39 -20.54 -0.59 29.59
C ALA A 39 -20.90 0.62 28.72
N ARG A 40 -22.18 1.01 28.66
CA ARG A 40 -22.63 2.20 27.92
C ARG A 40 -21.98 3.47 28.44
N ILE A 41 -22.00 3.69 29.75
CA ILE A 41 -21.43 4.91 30.36
C ILE A 41 -19.92 5.01 30.07
N MET A 42 -19.19 3.90 30.16
CA MET A 42 -17.75 3.86 29.85
C MET A 42 -17.46 4.03 28.37
N SER A 43 -18.31 3.50 27.49
CA SER A 43 -18.13 3.62 26.04
C SER A 43 -18.24 5.06 25.53
N ALA A 44 -18.87 5.94 26.30
CA ALA A 44 -19.00 7.36 25.98
C ALA A 44 -17.83 8.22 26.50
N GLN A 45 -16.87 7.65 27.24
CA GLN A 45 -15.75 8.41 27.78
C GLN A 45 -14.65 8.61 26.73
N PRO A 46 -13.95 9.75 26.74
CA PRO A 46 -12.81 9.99 25.86
C PRO A 46 -11.74 8.91 26.01
N GLY A 47 -11.20 8.45 24.89
CA GLY A 47 -10.13 7.45 24.83
C GLY A 47 -10.59 6.00 24.99
N PHE A 48 -11.89 5.74 25.04
CA PHE A 48 -12.43 4.39 24.92
C PHE A 48 -12.22 3.85 23.50
N VAL A 49 -11.66 2.63 23.37
CA VAL A 49 -11.46 1.97 22.08
C VAL A 49 -12.49 0.87 21.87
N ARG A 50 -12.52 -0.15 22.75
CA ARG A 50 -13.49 -1.26 22.67
C ARG A 50 -13.67 -1.96 24.02
N SER A 51 -14.79 -2.68 24.17
CA SER A 51 -15.08 -3.50 25.36
C SER A 51 -15.78 -4.80 24.96
N ARG A 52 -15.38 -5.91 25.60
CA ARG A 52 -15.96 -7.24 25.39
C ARG A 52 -16.16 -7.94 26.73
N LEU A 53 -17.37 -8.40 27.01
CA LEU A 53 -17.68 -9.28 28.13
C LEU A 53 -17.79 -10.71 27.61
N HIS A 54 -16.92 -11.60 28.08
CA HIS A 54 -16.86 -12.99 27.64
C HIS A 54 -17.55 -13.87 28.68
N ARG A 55 -18.49 -14.69 28.20
CA ARG A 55 -19.10 -15.78 28.97
C ARG A 55 -18.36 -17.08 28.63
N PRO A 56 -18.13 -17.99 29.59
CA PRO A 56 -17.56 -19.30 29.33
C PRO A 56 -18.47 -20.11 28.40
N LEU A 57 -17.87 -20.88 27.50
CA LEU A 57 -18.57 -21.89 26.72
C LEU A 57 -18.79 -23.17 27.55
N ALA A 58 -19.63 -24.07 27.05
CA ALA A 58 -19.90 -25.36 27.69
C ALA A 58 -18.59 -26.11 28.03
N GLY A 59 -18.40 -26.43 29.32
CA GLY A 59 -17.19 -27.05 29.86
C GLY A 59 -16.24 -26.09 30.59
N GLY A 60 -16.47 -24.78 30.52
CA GLY A 60 -15.85 -23.79 31.39
C GLY A 60 -16.53 -23.70 32.76
N PRO A 61 -15.95 -22.96 33.72
CA PRO A 61 -16.61 -22.69 35.00
C PRO A 61 -17.83 -21.79 34.78
N ASP A 62 -19.04 -22.32 34.95
CA ASP A 62 -20.34 -21.63 34.74
C ASP A 62 -20.48 -20.28 35.47
N VAL A 63 -19.57 -20.00 36.39
CA VAL A 63 -19.61 -18.83 37.27
C VAL A 63 -18.62 -17.71 36.91
N ARG A 64 -17.89 -17.74 35.79
CA ARG A 64 -16.82 -16.73 35.52
C ARG A 64 -16.99 -15.93 34.23
N PHE A 65 -17.26 -14.64 34.31
CA PHE A 65 -17.16 -13.74 33.16
C PHE A 65 -15.79 -13.05 33.09
N VAL A 66 -15.29 -12.84 31.87
CA VAL A 66 -14.05 -12.10 31.63
C VAL A 66 -14.36 -10.84 30.81
N HIS A 67 -14.23 -9.68 31.43
CA HIS A 67 -14.33 -8.39 30.76
C HIS A 67 -12.95 -7.94 30.30
N ILE A 68 -12.83 -7.59 29.02
CA ILE A 68 -11.63 -7.00 28.43
C ILE A 68 -12.02 -5.65 27.81
N ALA A 69 -11.39 -4.56 28.22
CA ALA A 69 -11.61 -3.22 27.68
C ALA A 69 -10.28 -2.58 27.24
N GLU A 70 -10.28 -1.87 26.13
CA GLU A 70 -9.10 -1.23 25.58
C GLU A 70 -9.26 0.29 25.54
N TRP A 71 -8.17 0.98 25.87
CA TRP A 71 -8.12 2.44 25.97
C TRP A 71 -6.92 2.99 25.22
N SER A 72 -7.08 4.14 24.58
CA SER A 72 -6.03 4.84 23.84
C SER A 72 -4.89 5.29 24.74
N SER A 73 -5.17 5.57 26.02
CA SER A 73 -4.13 5.83 27.02
C SER A 73 -4.57 5.43 28.43
N GLY A 74 -3.60 5.11 29.28
CA GLY A 74 -3.83 4.94 30.72
C GLY A 74 -4.38 6.21 31.40
N THR A 75 -3.99 7.39 30.90
CA THR A 75 -4.48 8.68 31.40
C THR A 75 -5.97 8.90 31.08
N ASP A 76 -6.43 8.46 29.89
CA ASP A 76 -7.85 8.48 29.53
C ASP A 76 -8.68 7.57 30.45
N LEU A 77 -8.18 6.36 30.71
CA LEU A 77 -8.79 5.43 31.66
C LEU A 77 -8.87 6.02 33.07
N ASP A 78 -7.77 6.60 33.58
CA ASP A 78 -7.71 7.20 34.91
C ASP A 78 -8.72 8.36 35.06
N ARG A 79 -8.98 9.11 33.98
CA ARG A 79 -10.07 10.11 33.93
C ARG A 79 -11.46 9.48 33.87
N ALA A 80 -11.63 8.38 33.14
CA ALA A 80 -12.91 7.71 33.00
C ALA A 80 -13.41 7.10 34.32
N VAL A 81 -12.51 6.53 35.15
CA VAL A 81 -12.90 5.87 36.42
C VAL A 81 -13.34 6.83 37.53
N VAL A 82 -13.12 8.14 37.36
CA VAL A 82 -13.64 9.17 38.28
C VAL A 82 -15.04 9.67 37.89
N ASN A 83 -15.60 9.19 36.77
CA ASN A 83 -16.94 9.55 36.33
C ASN A 83 -18.01 9.18 37.38
N ALA A 84 -18.80 10.17 37.80
CA ALA A 84 -19.79 10.01 38.87
C ALA A 84 -20.97 9.11 38.49
N GLU A 85 -21.42 9.17 37.24
CA GLU A 85 -22.52 8.35 36.72
C GLU A 85 -22.13 6.87 36.68
N TRP A 86 -20.91 6.59 36.22
CA TRP A 86 -20.35 5.24 36.22
C TRP A 86 -20.19 4.70 37.64
N ARG A 87 -19.66 5.50 38.58
CA ARG A 87 -19.55 5.09 40.00
C ARG A 87 -20.91 4.78 40.62
N ALA A 88 -21.92 5.59 40.32
CA ALA A 88 -23.29 5.34 40.79
C ALA A 88 -23.87 4.05 40.18
N SER A 89 -23.60 3.80 38.90
CA SER A 89 -24.03 2.58 38.21
C SER A 89 -23.34 1.32 38.76
N LEU A 90 -22.04 1.39 39.03
CA LEU A 90 -21.31 0.31 39.70
C LEU A 90 -21.83 0.04 41.10
N GLN A 91 -22.10 1.09 41.88
CA GLN A 91 -22.65 0.94 43.22
C GLN A 91 -24.00 0.22 43.18
N ARG A 92 -24.89 0.60 42.25
CA ARG A 92 -26.16 -0.11 42.04
C ARG A 92 -25.98 -1.59 41.69
N MET A 93 -25.00 -1.90 40.85
CA MET A 93 -24.70 -3.29 40.47
C MET A 93 -24.21 -4.13 41.65
N PHE A 94 -23.37 -3.58 42.53
CA PHE A 94 -22.85 -4.30 43.70
C PHE A 94 -23.82 -4.33 44.89
N ASP A 95 -24.77 -3.40 44.96
CA ASP A 95 -25.81 -3.36 45.99
C ASP A 95 -27.10 -4.11 45.58
N ASP A 96 -27.16 -4.64 44.35
CA ASP A 96 -28.32 -5.39 43.87
C ASP A 96 -28.45 -6.69 44.69
N PRO A 97 -29.55 -6.89 45.44
CA PRO A 97 -29.74 -8.07 46.28
C PRO A 97 -29.88 -9.38 45.49
N GLY A 98 -30.11 -9.30 44.17
CA GLY A 98 -30.15 -10.45 43.26
C GLY A 98 -28.83 -10.73 42.54
N LEU A 99 -27.72 -10.06 42.90
CA LEU A 99 -26.40 -10.25 42.28
C LEU A 99 -25.30 -10.46 43.32
N HIS A 100 -24.74 -11.65 43.35
CA HIS A 100 -23.61 -12.02 44.20
C HIS A 100 -22.31 -12.01 43.38
N ILE A 101 -21.77 -10.82 43.18
CA ILE A 101 -20.60 -10.60 42.31
C ILE A 101 -19.31 -10.51 43.16
N THR A 102 -18.28 -11.27 42.78
CA THR A 102 -16.90 -10.97 43.17
C THR A 102 -16.10 -10.52 41.95
N SER A 103 -15.21 -9.53 42.13
CA SER A 103 -14.42 -8.96 41.04
C SER A 103 -12.98 -8.73 41.48
N GLU A 104 -12.04 -9.08 40.59
CA GLU A 104 -10.61 -8.79 40.73
C GLU A 104 -10.15 -8.01 39.49
N PRO A 105 -10.03 -6.68 39.56
CA PRO A 105 -9.60 -5.89 38.40
C PRO A 105 -8.08 -5.71 38.36
N ALA A 106 -7.54 -5.63 37.15
CA ALA A 106 -6.20 -5.13 36.90
C ALA A 106 -6.09 -4.48 35.51
N SER A 107 -5.12 -3.58 35.37
CA SER A 107 -4.74 -2.95 34.10
C SER A 107 -3.44 -3.55 33.59
N TYR A 108 -3.39 -3.82 32.30
CA TYR A 108 -2.32 -4.52 31.60
C TYR A 108 -1.88 -3.71 30.38
N ARG A 109 -0.66 -3.98 29.90
CA ARG A 109 -0.22 -3.59 28.55
C ARG A 109 -0.13 -4.84 27.69
N VAL A 110 -0.43 -4.70 26.40
CA VAL A 110 -0.17 -5.77 25.44
C VAL A 110 1.34 -5.90 25.29
N VAL A 111 1.88 -7.07 25.66
CA VAL A 111 3.32 -7.36 25.56
C VAL A 111 3.63 -8.12 24.27
N VAL A 112 2.70 -8.96 23.82
CA VAL A 112 2.77 -9.72 22.57
C VAL A 112 1.35 -9.85 22.02
N GLU A 113 1.15 -9.52 20.75
CA GLU A 113 -0.08 -9.79 20.00
C GLU A 113 0.27 -10.68 18.81
N LEU A 114 -0.45 -11.78 18.66
CA LEU A 114 -0.35 -12.66 17.51
C LEU A 114 -1.72 -12.63 16.81
N ARG A 115 -1.73 -12.29 15.53
CA ARG A 115 -2.94 -12.34 14.70
C ARG A 115 -2.92 -13.61 13.85
N PRO A 116 -4.05 -14.31 13.70
CA PRO A 116 -4.11 -15.43 12.77
C PRO A 116 -3.87 -14.93 11.33
N SER A 117 -3.28 -15.76 10.49
CA SER A 117 -3.01 -15.51 9.07
C SER A 117 -4.27 -15.56 8.18
N GLY A 118 -5.37 -14.93 8.63
CA GLY A 118 -6.67 -14.98 7.96
C GLY A 118 -7.36 -13.62 7.93
N GLY A 119 -7.08 -12.86 6.85
CA GLY A 119 -7.77 -11.63 6.45
C GLY A 119 -7.09 -10.34 6.88
N ALA A 120 -6.13 -9.82 6.09
CA ALA A 120 -5.58 -8.47 6.25
C ALA A 120 -6.66 -7.37 6.24
N ILE A 121 -7.76 -7.66 5.53
CA ILE A 121 -8.83 -6.75 5.19
C ILE A 121 -10.15 -7.34 5.71
N GLU A 122 -10.57 -6.85 6.87
CA GLU A 122 -11.83 -7.27 7.53
C GLU A 122 -12.91 -6.19 7.42
N THR A 123 -12.52 -4.95 7.17
CA THR A 123 -13.44 -3.81 7.07
C THR A 123 -13.20 -3.03 5.78
N VAL A 124 -14.21 -2.25 5.36
CA VAL A 124 -14.06 -1.32 4.22
C VAL A 124 -12.92 -0.31 4.47
N GLU A 125 -12.66 0.05 5.72
CA GLU A 125 -11.54 0.94 6.07
C GLU A 125 -10.19 0.24 5.91
N ASP A 126 -10.08 -1.04 6.25
CA ASP A 126 -8.86 -1.82 5.97
C ASP A 126 -8.65 -1.98 4.47
N LEU A 127 -9.73 -2.18 3.69
CA LEU A 127 -9.66 -2.24 2.24
C LEU A 127 -9.15 -0.92 1.65
N ARG A 128 -9.71 0.21 2.06
CA ARG A 128 -9.25 1.55 1.64
C ARG A 128 -7.78 1.77 1.97
N ARG A 129 -7.35 1.36 3.17
CA ARG A 129 -5.94 1.44 3.57
C ARG A 129 -5.05 0.62 2.64
N HIS A 130 -5.43 -0.62 2.33
CA HIS A 130 -4.66 -1.47 1.42
C HIS A 130 -4.66 -0.94 -0.02
N LEU A 131 -5.76 -0.35 -0.49
CA LEU A 131 -5.79 0.28 -1.81
C LEU A 131 -4.94 1.56 -1.87
N GLN A 132 -4.81 2.30 -0.77
CA GLN A 132 -3.82 3.38 -0.67
C GLN A 132 -2.38 2.83 -0.67
N TRP A 133 -2.14 1.71 0.02
CA TRP A 133 -0.86 1.01 -0.04
C TRP A 133 -0.53 0.51 -1.45
N ALA A 134 -1.54 0.12 -2.23
CA ALA A 134 -1.35 -0.26 -3.63
C ALA A 134 -0.80 0.91 -4.44
N ILE A 135 -1.39 2.10 -4.30
CA ILE A 135 -0.90 3.33 -4.94
C ILE A 135 0.56 3.64 -4.53
N GLU A 136 0.89 3.47 -3.25
CA GLU A 136 2.25 3.67 -2.73
C GLU A 136 3.24 2.64 -3.33
N LEU A 137 2.81 1.39 -3.49
CA LEU A 137 3.58 0.30 -4.08
C LEU A 137 3.85 0.54 -5.57
N GLU A 138 2.81 0.78 -6.37
CA GLU A 138 2.92 1.08 -7.81
C GLU A 138 3.76 2.34 -8.06
N HIS A 139 3.61 3.38 -7.22
CA HIS A 139 4.45 4.55 -7.37
C HIS A 139 5.92 4.27 -7.06
N ALA A 140 6.24 3.34 -6.14
CA ALA A 140 7.62 3.09 -5.75
C ALA A 140 8.48 2.47 -6.88
N THR A 141 7.86 1.84 -7.88
CA THR A 141 8.53 1.26 -9.06
C THR A 141 8.83 2.32 -10.14
N ILE A 142 7.99 3.37 -10.23
CA ILE A 142 8.06 4.41 -11.26
C ILE A 142 9.41 5.17 -11.27
N PRO A 143 9.90 5.77 -10.15
CA PRO A 143 11.17 6.51 -10.16
C PRO A 143 12.40 5.67 -10.54
N PRO A 144 12.60 4.44 -10.02
CA PRO A 144 13.64 3.54 -10.50
C PRO A 144 13.56 3.24 -12.00
N TYR A 145 12.37 2.96 -12.53
CA TYR A 145 12.18 2.62 -13.94
C TYR A 145 12.43 3.83 -14.83
N LEU A 146 12.01 5.03 -14.42
CA LEU A 146 12.34 6.30 -15.08
C LEU A 146 13.86 6.53 -15.12
N CYS A 147 14.57 6.27 -14.01
CA CYS A 147 16.01 6.43 -13.94
C CYS A 147 16.75 5.53 -14.93
N ALA A 148 16.39 4.25 -14.95
CA ALA A 148 16.97 3.31 -15.90
C ALA A 148 16.61 3.69 -17.34
N LEU A 149 15.34 3.93 -17.64
CA LEU A 149 14.85 4.28 -18.97
C LEU A 149 15.57 5.50 -19.54
N TYR A 150 15.70 6.56 -18.76
CA TYR A 150 16.29 7.80 -19.25
C TYR A 150 17.80 7.80 -19.30
N SER A 151 18.46 6.82 -18.67
CA SER A 151 19.90 6.60 -18.83
C SER A 151 20.28 5.91 -20.15
N LEU A 152 19.31 5.28 -20.84
CA LEU A 152 19.52 4.60 -22.11
C LEU A 152 19.62 5.59 -23.28
N ASP A 153 20.58 5.39 -24.19
CA ASP A 153 20.61 6.05 -25.50
C ASP A 153 19.56 5.41 -26.44
N PRO A 154 18.53 6.14 -26.89
CA PRO A 154 17.48 5.56 -27.73
C PRO A 154 17.92 5.14 -29.14
N GLY A 155 19.02 5.69 -29.65
CA GLY A 155 19.57 5.34 -30.95
C GLY A 155 20.43 4.08 -30.92
N ARG A 156 21.06 3.79 -29.77
CA ARG A 156 21.91 2.59 -29.58
C ARG A 156 21.18 1.44 -28.88
N ASN A 157 20.19 1.74 -28.05
CA ASN A 157 19.48 0.79 -27.18
C ASN A 157 17.95 0.83 -27.38
N ALA A 158 17.48 0.93 -28.64
CA ALA A 158 16.06 1.07 -28.96
C ALA A 158 15.17 -0.01 -28.32
N GLU A 159 15.59 -1.28 -28.38
CA GLU A 159 14.85 -2.41 -27.80
C GLU A 159 14.72 -2.30 -26.28
N ALA A 160 15.80 -1.95 -25.57
CA ALA A 160 15.77 -1.77 -24.12
C ALA A 160 14.89 -0.57 -23.72
N VAL A 161 14.92 0.51 -24.52
CA VAL A 161 14.04 1.67 -24.33
C VAL A 161 12.57 1.29 -24.49
N GLN A 162 12.25 0.45 -25.48
CA GLN A 162 10.88 -0.04 -25.68
C GLN A 162 10.43 -0.91 -24.51
N VAL A 163 11.25 -1.88 -24.09
CA VAL A 163 10.89 -2.80 -23.00
C VAL A 163 10.71 -2.08 -21.66
N VAL A 164 11.70 -1.28 -21.24
CA VAL A 164 11.58 -0.54 -19.96
C VAL A 164 10.47 0.52 -20.07
N GLY A 165 10.29 1.08 -21.25
CA GLY A 165 9.23 2.04 -21.53
C GLY A 165 7.82 1.45 -21.45
N SER A 166 7.60 0.21 -21.91
CA SER A 166 6.29 -0.45 -21.80
C SER A 166 5.95 -0.82 -20.37
N VAL A 167 6.92 -1.38 -19.63
CA VAL A 167 6.73 -1.65 -18.20
C VAL A 167 6.38 -0.38 -17.44
N LEU A 168 7.14 0.71 -17.62
CA LEU A 168 6.83 2.00 -16.97
C LEU A 168 5.42 2.52 -17.30
N ALA A 169 4.95 2.33 -18.53
CA ALA A 169 3.60 2.73 -18.92
C ALA A 169 2.53 1.87 -18.21
N GLU A 170 2.80 0.59 -18.00
CA GLU A 170 1.93 -0.33 -17.27
C GLU A 170 1.91 -0.02 -15.76
N GLU A 171 3.04 0.31 -15.13
CA GLU A 171 3.06 0.77 -13.73
C GLU A 171 2.20 2.04 -13.51
N MET A 172 2.21 2.96 -14.49
CA MET A 172 1.35 4.14 -14.46
C MET A 172 -0.14 3.78 -14.63
N LEU A 173 -0.44 2.75 -15.43
CA LEU A 173 -1.79 2.17 -15.55
C LEU A 173 -2.22 1.53 -14.23
N HIS A 174 -1.36 0.74 -13.59
CA HIS A 174 -1.63 0.06 -12.32
C HIS A 174 -1.95 1.05 -11.21
N LEU A 175 -1.15 2.12 -11.11
CA LEU A 175 -1.43 3.23 -10.19
C LEU A 175 -2.81 3.86 -10.43
N ALA A 176 -3.22 4.05 -11.69
CA ALA A 176 -4.54 4.57 -12.03
C ALA A 176 -5.67 3.58 -11.70
N LEU A 177 -5.47 2.28 -11.92
CA LEU A 177 -6.42 1.23 -11.55
C LEU A 177 -6.58 1.11 -10.02
N ALA A 178 -5.48 1.18 -9.27
CA ALA A 178 -5.50 1.24 -7.80
C ALA A 178 -6.26 2.47 -7.30
N ALA A 179 -6.07 3.63 -7.93
CA ALA A 179 -6.83 4.84 -7.63
C ALA A 179 -8.33 4.70 -7.94
N ASN A 180 -8.70 4.07 -9.06
CA ASN A 180 -10.10 3.77 -9.40
C ASN A 180 -10.74 2.83 -8.38
N LEU A 181 -10.04 1.76 -7.97
CA LEU A 181 -10.47 0.83 -6.93
C LEU A 181 -10.71 1.55 -5.60
N LEU A 182 -9.76 2.38 -5.16
CA LEU A 182 -9.88 3.14 -3.90
C LEU A 182 -11.07 4.10 -3.94
N ASN A 183 -11.24 4.83 -5.03
CA ASN A 183 -12.40 5.70 -5.24
C ASN A 183 -13.71 4.93 -5.20
N ALA A 184 -13.78 3.76 -5.85
CA ALA A 184 -15.01 2.98 -5.98
C ALA A 184 -15.54 2.51 -4.61
N VAL A 185 -14.64 2.25 -3.65
CA VAL A 185 -15.02 1.88 -2.28
C VAL A 185 -15.19 3.07 -1.33
N GLY A 186 -15.27 4.29 -1.88
CA GLY A 186 -15.51 5.54 -1.15
C GLY A 186 -14.29 6.10 -0.43
N GLY A 187 -13.07 5.69 -0.83
CA GLY A 187 -11.82 6.31 -0.40
C GLY A 187 -11.40 7.47 -1.31
N GLU A 188 -10.28 8.11 -0.96
CA GLU A 188 -9.69 9.22 -1.70
C GLU A 188 -8.19 8.96 -1.89
N PRO A 189 -7.74 8.67 -3.12
CA PRO A 189 -6.31 8.52 -3.44
C PRO A 189 -5.48 9.70 -2.96
N ARG A 190 -4.36 9.43 -2.29
CA ARG A 190 -3.36 10.44 -1.94
C ARG A 190 -2.04 10.14 -2.64
N LEU A 191 -1.53 11.12 -3.36
CA LEU A 191 -0.25 11.04 -4.08
C LEU A 191 0.68 12.19 -3.69
N ASP A 192 0.15 13.34 -3.30
CA ASP A 192 0.96 14.50 -2.96
C ASP A 192 1.32 14.52 -1.47
N THR A 193 2.03 13.48 -1.01
CA THR A 193 2.42 13.35 0.40
C THR A 193 3.88 12.96 0.57
N PRO A 194 4.53 13.35 1.69
CA PRO A 194 5.92 12.97 1.93
C PRO A 194 6.12 11.46 2.07
N GLU A 195 5.09 10.70 2.45
CA GLU A 195 5.14 9.24 2.54
C GLU A 195 5.27 8.56 1.19
N LEU A 196 4.77 9.17 0.10
CA LEU A 196 4.92 8.64 -1.26
C LEU A 196 6.34 8.84 -1.82
N LEU A 197 7.11 9.77 -1.23
CA LEU A 197 8.48 10.13 -1.64
C LEU A 197 9.49 9.96 -0.49
N PRO A 198 9.67 8.73 0.03
CA PRO A 198 10.70 8.45 1.00
C PRO A 198 12.10 8.64 0.37
N PRO A 199 13.12 9.08 1.14
CA PRO A 199 14.46 9.25 0.63
C PRO A 199 15.09 7.93 0.15
N TYR A 200 15.74 7.94 -1.01
CA TYR A 200 16.45 6.76 -1.53
C TYR A 200 17.84 6.55 -0.89
N PRO A 201 18.28 5.28 -0.70
CA PRO A 201 17.49 4.06 -0.87
C PRO A 201 16.54 3.82 0.32
N HIS A 202 15.44 3.12 0.08
CA HIS A 202 14.45 2.75 1.10
C HIS A 202 13.89 1.34 0.85
N PRO A 203 13.33 0.64 1.85
CA PRO A 203 12.63 -0.63 1.62
C PRO A 203 11.41 -0.44 0.70
N LEU A 204 11.06 -1.46 -0.09
CA LEU A 204 9.82 -1.45 -0.86
C LEU A 204 8.62 -1.24 0.10
N PRO A 205 7.75 -0.24 -0.13
CA PRO A 205 6.63 0.01 0.78
C PRO A 205 5.67 -1.16 0.75
N HIS A 206 5.24 -1.61 1.95
CA HIS A 206 4.29 -2.71 2.15
C HIS A 206 4.70 -4.09 1.58
N GLY A 207 5.86 -4.19 0.91
CA GLY A 207 6.41 -5.44 0.37
C GLY A 207 7.62 -5.98 1.16
N ASP A 208 8.48 -6.75 0.49
CA ASP A 208 9.69 -7.34 1.08
C ASP A 208 10.65 -6.25 1.58
N ARG A 209 10.77 -6.12 2.90
CA ARG A 209 11.66 -5.16 3.56
C ARG A 209 13.14 -5.40 3.31
N SER A 210 13.53 -6.60 2.88
CA SER A 210 14.90 -6.92 2.49
C SER A 210 15.28 -6.29 1.14
N LEU A 211 14.28 -5.96 0.31
CA LEU A 211 14.47 -5.30 -0.97
C LEU A 211 14.58 -3.79 -0.76
N GLN A 212 15.74 -3.24 -1.11
CA GLN A 212 15.97 -1.79 -1.09
C GLN A 212 15.74 -1.23 -2.49
N VAL A 213 14.74 -0.36 -2.62
CA VAL A 213 14.47 0.43 -3.82
C VAL A 213 15.58 1.47 -3.97
N GLN A 214 16.16 1.56 -5.15
CA GLN A 214 17.29 2.43 -5.46
C GLN A 214 17.08 3.15 -6.79
N LEU A 215 17.66 4.35 -6.91
CA LEU A 215 17.77 5.08 -8.17
C LEU A 215 19.13 4.77 -8.79
N VAL A 216 19.15 3.98 -9.86
CA VAL A 216 20.37 3.57 -10.56
C VAL A 216 20.16 3.71 -12.09
N PRO A 217 21.23 3.95 -12.88
CA PRO A 217 21.12 3.88 -14.33
C PRO A 217 20.85 2.43 -14.78
N PHE A 218 20.42 2.26 -16.02
CA PHE A 218 20.21 0.96 -16.64
C PHE A 218 21.49 0.13 -16.59
N GLY A 219 21.39 -1.12 -16.16
CA GLY A 219 22.55 -1.97 -15.98
C GLY A 219 22.20 -3.25 -15.23
N PRO A 220 23.19 -4.10 -14.95
CA PRO A 220 23.00 -5.33 -14.18
C PRO A 220 22.33 -5.08 -12.82
N GLU A 221 22.71 -4.00 -12.11
CA GLU A 221 22.14 -3.63 -10.81
C GLU A 221 20.65 -3.23 -10.92
N ALA A 222 20.29 -2.48 -11.97
CA ALA A 222 18.90 -2.10 -12.22
C ALA A 222 18.05 -3.33 -12.57
N LEU A 223 18.53 -4.16 -13.50
CA LEU A 223 17.81 -5.38 -13.91
C LEU A 223 17.63 -6.37 -12.75
N GLU A 224 18.61 -6.49 -11.85
CA GLU A 224 18.48 -7.31 -10.64
C GLU A 224 17.45 -6.72 -9.66
N LEU A 225 17.46 -5.40 -9.44
CA LEU A 225 16.44 -4.73 -8.63
C LEU A 225 15.04 -4.97 -9.22
N PHE A 226 14.85 -4.74 -10.52
CA PHE A 226 13.55 -4.85 -11.19
C PHE A 226 13.05 -6.29 -11.19
N SER A 227 13.94 -7.26 -11.45
CA SER A 227 13.60 -8.69 -11.36
C SER A 227 13.15 -9.11 -9.96
N ARG A 228 13.66 -8.46 -8.90
CA ARG A 228 13.24 -8.73 -7.52
C ARG A 228 11.93 -8.06 -7.16
N ILE A 229 11.66 -6.87 -7.71
CA ILE A 229 10.38 -6.17 -7.54
C ILE A 229 9.26 -7.00 -8.17
N GLU A 230 9.44 -7.39 -9.43
CA GLU A 230 8.42 -8.09 -10.22
C GLU A 230 8.39 -9.61 -9.99
N GLN A 231 9.13 -10.12 -9.01
CA GLN A 231 9.25 -11.55 -8.82
C GLN A 231 7.86 -12.17 -8.56
N PRO A 232 7.41 -13.14 -9.39
CA PRO A 232 6.09 -13.72 -9.23
C PRO A 232 5.92 -14.41 -7.88
N ALA A 233 4.75 -14.23 -7.26
CA ALA A 233 4.36 -14.95 -6.07
C ALA A 233 4.42 -16.49 -6.28
N PRO A 234 4.95 -17.27 -5.32
CA PRO A 234 4.76 -18.71 -5.34
C PRO A 234 3.27 -19.07 -5.38
N VAL A 235 2.88 -20.03 -6.21
CA VAL A 235 1.47 -20.46 -6.40
C VAL A 235 0.76 -20.79 -5.07
N SER A 236 1.50 -21.23 -4.04
CA SER A 236 0.99 -21.61 -2.73
C SER A 236 1.10 -20.53 -1.65
N ALA A 237 1.53 -19.32 -1.98
CA ALA A 237 1.72 -18.29 -0.97
C ALA A 237 0.37 -17.78 -0.42
N PRO A 238 0.13 -17.85 0.90
CA PRO A 238 -1.08 -17.32 1.49
C PRO A 238 -1.06 -15.78 1.44
N PRO A 239 -2.22 -15.11 1.35
CA PRO A 239 -2.30 -13.67 1.56
C PRO A 239 -1.88 -13.32 3.00
N GLU A 240 -0.93 -12.40 3.17
CA GLU A 240 -0.48 -11.94 4.48
C GLU A 240 -1.27 -10.72 4.98
N ALA A 241 -1.04 -10.28 6.22
CA ALA A 241 -1.75 -9.13 6.81
C ALA A 241 -1.02 -7.78 6.61
N ASN A 242 0.29 -7.84 6.37
CA ASN A 242 1.23 -6.75 6.18
C ASN A 242 2.58 -7.34 5.73
N GLU A 243 3.45 -6.53 5.13
CA GLU A 243 4.83 -6.95 4.78
C GLU A 243 4.87 -8.12 3.79
N TYR A 244 4.11 -8.01 2.70
CA TYR A 244 3.95 -9.06 1.70
C TYR A 244 5.27 -9.40 1.02
N GLU A 245 5.51 -10.68 0.74
CA GLU A 245 6.77 -11.09 0.10
C GLU A 245 6.80 -10.74 -1.40
N THR A 246 5.63 -10.59 -2.04
CA THR A 246 5.48 -10.32 -3.48
C THR A 246 4.25 -9.45 -3.77
N ILE A 247 4.28 -8.74 -4.91
CA ILE A 247 3.18 -7.88 -5.36
C ILE A 247 1.90 -8.71 -5.61
N GLY A 248 1.99 -9.94 -6.13
CA GLY A 248 0.81 -10.79 -6.28
C GLY A 248 0.22 -11.30 -4.99
N GLN A 249 1.01 -11.54 -3.93
CA GLN A 249 0.44 -11.84 -2.60
C GLN A 249 -0.35 -10.65 -2.07
N PHE A 250 0.17 -9.44 -2.26
CA PHE A 250 -0.48 -8.19 -1.87
C PHE A 250 -1.84 -8.03 -2.57
N TYR A 251 -1.89 -8.15 -3.90
CA TYR A 251 -3.16 -8.05 -4.63
C TYR A 251 -4.12 -9.21 -4.39
N ALA A 252 -3.61 -10.42 -4.13
CA ALA A 252 -4.46 -11.55 -3.71
C ALA A 252 -5.15 -11.27 -2.36
N ALA A 253 -4.50 -10.54 -1.45
CA ALA A 253 -5.12 -10.12 -0.19
C ALA A 253 -6.24 -9.10 -0.43
N ILE A 254 -6.03 -8.14 -1.32
CA ILE A 254 -7.05 -7.17 -1.74
C ILE A 254 -8.23 -7.88 -2.39
N GLU A 255 -7.99 -8.80 -3.33
CA GLU A 255 -9.04 -9.58 -3.98
C GLU A 255 -9.87 -10.36 -2.95
N ALA A 256 -9.22 -11.09 -2.05
CA ALA A 256 -9.88 -11.84 -0.99
C ALA A 256 -10.67 -10.93 -0.05
N GLY A 257 -10.14 -9.75 0.27
CA GLY A 257 -10.81 -8.73 1.08
C GLY A 257 -12.07 -8.17 0.43
N ILE A 258 -12.00 -7.77 -0.84
CA ILE A 258 -13.15 -7.25 -1.59
C ILE A 258 -14.26 -8.31 -1.68
N ARG A 259 -13.91 -9.55 -2.05
CA ARG A 259 -14.89 -10.66 -2.14
C ARG A 259 -15.60 -10.90 -0.81
N ARG A 260 -14.84 -10.99 0.28
CA ARG A 260 -15.38 -11.17 1.64
C ARG A 260 -16.34 -10.05 2.00
N LEU A 261 -15.92 -8.80 1.83
CA LEU A 261 -16.75 -7.65 2.19
C LEU A 261 -18.04 -7.61 1.36
N CYS A 262 -17.99 -7.97 0.08
CA CYS A 262 -19.19 -8.07 -0.76
C CYS A 262 -20.12 -9.21 -0.29
N ASP A 263 -19.57 -10.36 0.09
CA ASP A 263 -20.35 -11.49 0.63
C ASP A 263 -21.02 -11.16 1.97
N GLU A 264 -20.34 -10.39 2.84
CA GLU A 264 -20.80 -10.07 4.19
C GLU A 264 -21.71 -8.83 4.25
N LEU A 265 -21.41 -7.78 3.47
CA LEU A 265 -22.08 -6.48 3.54
C LEU A 265 -23.00 -6.21 2.33
N GLY A 266 -22.79 -6.91 1.22
CA GLY A 266 -23.40 -6.63 -0.09
C GLY A 266 -22.60 -5.59 -0.89
N GLU A 267 -22.61 -5.72 -2.22
CA GLU A 267 -21.84 -4.85 -3.13
C GLU A 267 -22.18 -3.36 -2.96
N ASP A 268 -23.46 -3.00 -2.82
CA ASP A 268 -23.89 -1.61 -2.63
C ASP A 268 -23.31 -0.95 -1.36
N ALA A 269 -22.97 -1.75 -0.34
CA ALA A 269 -22.37 -1.26 0.91
C ALA A 269 -20.85 -1.14 0.81
N VAL A 270 -20.21 -1.86 -0.13
CA VAL A 270 -18.77 -1.81 -0.38
C VAL A 270 -18.45 -0.70 -1.39
N PHE A 271 -19.15 -0.69 -2.52
CA PHE A 271 -18.93 0.24 -3.64
C PHE A 271 -19.74 1.52 -3.46
N THR A 272 -19.32 2.32 -2.47
CA THR A 272 -20.01 3.57 -2.05
C THR A 272 -19.43 4.83 -2.70
N GLY A 273 -18.42 4.69 -3.56
CA GLY A 273 -17.74 5.77 -4.24
C GLY A 273 -18.61 6.56 -5.22
N ASP A 274 -18.26 7.82 -5.44
CA ASP A 274 -18.88 8.63 -6.49
C ASP A 274 -18.40 8.15 -7.88
N PRO A 275 -19.30 7.64 -8.75
CA PRO A 275 -18.93 7.20 -10.10
C PRO A 275 -18.27 8.30 -10.94
N ALA A 276 -18.49 9.59 -10.65
CA ALA A 276 -17.87 10.70 -11.35
C ALA A 276 -16.36 10.84 -11.09
N ARG A 277 -15.83 10.18 -10.05
CA ARG A 277 -14.39 10.14 -9.74
C ARG A 277 -13.65 9.06 -10.53
N GLN A 278 -14.36 8.14 -11.20
CA GLN A 278 -13.72 7.09 -11.98
C GLN A 278 -13.03 7.69 -13.20
N VAL A 279 -11.76 7.33 -13.36
CA VAL A 279 -10.99 7.62 -14.56
C VAL A 279 -11.43 6.65 -15.65
N GLY A 280 -11.91 7.21 -16.76
CA GLY A 280 -12.27 6.48 -17.97
C GLY A 280 -11.06 6.21 -18.87
N GLU A 281 -11.35 5.84 -20.13
CA GLU A 281 -10.36 5.42 -21.12
C GLU A 281 -9.22 6.44 -21.28
N PHE A 282 -8.07 6.14 -20.68
CA PHE A 282 -6.84 6.91 -20.78
C PHE A 282 -5.79 6.03 -21.46
N HIS A 283 -5.47 6.37 -22.71
CA HIS A 283 -4.46 5.65 -23.46
C HIS A 283 -3.07 6.19 -23.11
N LEU A 284 -2.36 5.51 -22.21
CA LEU A 284 -0.93 5.69 -22.06
C LEU A 284 -0.25 5.13 -23.32
N ARG A 285 0.43 6.01 -24.07
CA ARG A 285 1.17 5.57 -25.26
C ARG A 285 2.35 4.71 -24.85
N GLY A 286 2.29 3.41 -25.13
CA GLY A 286 3.45 2.51 -25.08
C GLY A 286 3.36 1.30 -24.15
N GLY A 287 2.25 1.10 -23.43
CA GLY A 287 1.98 -0.11 -22.64
C GLY A 287 0.67 -0.79 -23.06
N GLY A 288 0.56 -2.08 -22.78
CA GLY A 288 -0.66 -2.86 -22.96
C GLY A 288 -1.79 -2.42 -22.02
N GLY A 289 -3.01 -2.92 -22.26
CA GLY A 289 -4.11 -2.77 -21.31
C GLY A 289 -4.98 -1.51 -21.41
N ALA A 290 -5.97 -1.44 -20.50
CA ALA A 290 -6.94 -0.34 -20.44
C ALA A 290 -7.27 0.07 -19.00
N VAL A 291 -7.44 1.38 -18.77
CA VAL A 291 -8.00 1.87 -17.50
C VAL A 291 -9.46 1.42 -17.41
N ILE A 292 -9.78 0.65 -16.37
CA ILE A 292 -11.12 0.11 -16.11
C ILE A 292 -11.81 0.98 -15.04
N PRO A 293 -12.95 1.63 -15.37
CA PRO A 293 -13.83 2.20 -14.36
C PRO A 293 -14.41 1.11 -13.48
N VAL A 294 -14.29 1.28 -12.16
CA VAL A 294 -14.76 0.33 -11.15
C VAL A 294 -16.06 0.84 -10.53
N HIS A 295 -17.10 0.01 -10.60
CA HIS A 295 -18.44 0.32 -10.09
C HIS A 295 -19.06 -0.82 -9.27
N ASP A 296 -18.52 -2.03 -9.39
CA ASP A 296 -19.07 -3.25 -8.81
C ASP A 296 -17.96 -4.29 -8.60
N LEU A 297 -18.31 -5.43 -7.99
CA LEU A 297 -17.34 -6.50 -7.74
C LEU A 297 -16.71 -7.00 -9.04
N LYS A 298 -17.50 -7.09 -10.11
CA LYS A 298 -17.03 -7.61 -11.40
C LYS A 298 -15.94 -6.73 -12.01
N SER A 299 -16.16 -5.43 -12.07
CA SER A 299 -15.20 -4.44 -12.59
C SER A 299 -13.99 -4.29 -11.67
N ALA A 300 -14.17 -4.42 -10.35
CA ALA A 300 -13.05 -4.43 -9.40
C ALA A 300 -12.12 -5.64 -9.62
N LEU A 301 -12.70 -6.83 -9.81
CA LEU A 301 -11.94 -8.04 -10.11
C LEU A 301 -11.22 -7.93 -11.46
N ALA A 302 -11.86 -7.35 -12.48
CA ALA A 302 -11.21 -7.11 -13.77
C ALA A 302 -10.00 -6.18 -13.64
N ALA A 303 -10.12 -5.08 -12.88
CA ALA A 303 -9.01 -4.16 -12.61
C ALA A 303 -7.86 -4.85 -11.84
N LEU A 304 -8.17 -5.69 -10.85
CA LEU A 304 -7.16 -6.46 -10.12
C LEU A 304 -6.46 -7.49 -11.03
N THR A 305 -7.22 -8.18 -11.88
CA THR A 305 -6.68 -9.14 -12.85
C THR A 305 -5.70 -8.44 -13.78
N GLU A 306 -6.08 -7.31 -14.37
CA GLU A 306 -5.22 -6.50 -15.25
C GLU A 306 -3.86 -6.17 -14.60
N ILE A 307 -3.87 -5.67 -13.35
CA ILE A 307 -2.64 -5.34 -12.62
C ILE A 307 -1.77 -6.60 -12.43
N THR A 308 -2.37 -7.68 -11.95
CA THR A 308 -1.61 -8.89 -11.61
C THR A 308 -1.10 -9.66 -12.83
N GLU A 309 -1.85 -9.70 -13.92
CA GLU A 309 -1.47 -10.43 -15.14
C GLU A 309 -0.30 -9.74 -15.86
N GLN A 310 -0.29 -8.41 -15.92
CA GLN A 310 0.82 -7.64 -16.48
C GLN A 310 2.10 -7.75 -15.64
N GLY A 311 1.99 -7.72 -14.30
CA GLY A 311 3.15 -7.87 -13.40
C GLY A 311 3.72 -9.30 -13.37
N GLU A 312 2.90 -10.31 -13.09
CA GLU A 312 3.35 -11.69 -12.77
C GLU A 312 3.10 -12.74 -13.87
N GLY A 313 2.25 -12.43 -14.85
CA GLY A 313 1.82 -13.35 -15.90
C GLY A 313 0.57 -14.16 -15.53
N ALA A 314 -0.11 -14.67 -16.56
CA ALA A 314 -1.35 -15.42 -16.41
C ALA A 314 -1.16 -16.68 -15.54
N ALA A 315 -2.04 -16.85 -14.56
CA ALA A 315 -2.07 -18.00 -13.65
C ALA A 315 -0.76 -18.29 -12.89
N ARG A 316 0.17 -17.32 -12.75
CA ARG A 316 1.46 -17.43 -12.03
C ARG A 316 2.34 -18.60 -12.45
N THR A 317 2.07 -19.16 -13.63
CA THR A 317 2.76 -20.34 -14.18
C THR A 317 3.13 -20.15 -15.63
N ASP A 318 2.59 -19.11 -16.26
CA ASP A 318 2.90 -18.72 -17.62
C ASP A 318 3.83 -17.49 -17.65
N VAL A 319 4.53 -17.31 -18.77
CA VAL A 319 5.35 -16.11 -19.00
C VAL A 319 4.55 -14.98 -19.61
N TRP A 320 3.42 -15.29 -20.24
CA TRP A 320 2.57 -14.37 -20.98
C TRP A 320 1.61 -13.61 -20.06
N ASP A 321 1.39 -12.33 -20.33
CA ASP A 321 0.42 -11.49 -19.62
C ASP A 321 -0.98 -11.50 -20.26
N GLY A 322 -1.10 -12.02 -21.49
CA GLY A 322 -2.37 -12.09 -22.24
C GLY A 322 -2.60 -10.93 -23.21
N ASP A 323 -1.72 -9.92 -23.19
CA ASP A 323 -1.74 -8.78 -24.09
C ASP A 323 -0.90 -9.00 -25.36
N ARG A 324 -1.03 -8.07 -26.29
CA ARG A 324 -0.22 -8.00 -27.51
C ARG A 324 0.83 -6.92 -27.33
N ASP A 325 2.06 -7.24 -27.73
CA ASP A 325 3.16 -6.27 -27.71
C ASP A 325 2.79 -5.03 -28.53
N VAL A 326 2.80 -3.88 -27.87
CA VAL A 326 2.38 -2.59 -28.44
C VAL A 326 3.29 -2.14 -29.60
N PHE A 327 4.57 -2.50 -29.57
CA PHE A 327 5.54 -2.18 -30.61
C PHE A 327 5.60 -3.26 -31.70
N HIS A 328 5.22 -4.50 -31.35
CA HIS A 328 5.19 -5.66 -32.25
C HIS A 328 3.87 -6.43 -32.14
N PRO A 329 2.75 -5.91 -32.70
CA PRO A 329 1.41 -6.48 -32.51
C PRO A 329 1.23 -7.93 -32.98
N GLU A 330 2.18 -8.45 -33.77
CA GLU A 330 2.26 -9.85 -34.16
C GLU A 330 2.70 -10.80 -33.04
N ARG A 331 3.15 -10.27 -31.90
CA ARG A 331 3.69 -11.01 -30.75
C ARG A 331 2.73 -10.95 -29.57
N ASP A 332 2.76 -12.00 -28.75
CA ASP A 332 2.15 -11.97 -27.42
C ASP A 332 3.14 -11.29 -26.47
N GLU A 333 2.64 -10.53 -25.51
CA GLU A 333 3.48 -9.84 -24.53
C GLU A 333 3.72 -10.73 -23.30
N VAL A 334 4.94 -10.63 -22.75
CA VAL A 334 5.30 -11.33 -21.51
C VAL A 334 5.16 -10.39 -20.33
N ALA A 335 4.84 -10.93 -19.16
CA ALA A 335 4.74 -10.13 -17.95
C ALA A 335 6.08 -9.47 -17.56
N HIS A 336 6.03 -8.44 -16.72
CA HIS A 336 7.15 -7.54 -16.43
C HIS A 336 8.42 -8.27 -15.99
N TYR A 337 8.29 -9.23 -15.08
CA TYR A 337 9.41 -10.07 -14.65
C TYR A 337 10.16 -10.66 -15.84
N TYR A 338 9.42 -11.24 -16.78
CA TYR A 338 9.99 -11.90 -17.95
C TYR A 338 10.55 -10.90 -18.94
N ARG A 339 9.93 -9.71 -19.11
CA ARG A 339 10.52 -8.61 -19.91
C ARG A 339 11.90 -8.20 -19.39
N PHE A 340 12.09 -8.11 -18.08
CA PHE A 340 13.41 -7.84 -17.51
C PHE A 340 14.38 -9.02 -17.68
N GLN A 341 13.88 -10.26 -17.64
CA GLN A 341 14.68 -11.43 -17.97
C GLN A 341 15.11 -11.45 -19.44
N GLU A 342 14.28 -10.96 -20.37
CA GLU A 342 14.67 -10.84 -21.78
C GLU A 342 15.90 -9.94 -21.93
N LEU A 343 15.90 -8.78 -21.26
CA LEU A 343 17.03 -7.85 -21.26
C LEU A 343 18.26 -8.44 -20.56
N LYS A 344 18.06 -9.16 -19.46
CA LYS A 344 19.15 -9.82 -18.70
C LYS A 344 19.82 -10.92 -19.50
N HIS A 345 19.04 -11.71 -20.25
CA HIS A 345 19.54 -12.80 -21.08
C HIS A 345 19.91 -12.38 -22.51
N GLY A 346 19.53 -11.16 -22.91
CA GLY A 346 19.74 -10.65 -24.26
C GLY A 346 18.95 -11.43 -25.32
N ARG A 347 17.76 -11.93 -24.98
CA ARG A 347 16.88 -12.71 -25.87
C ARG A 347 15.40 -12.56 -25.50
N ARG A 348 14.54 -12.57 -26.51
CA ARG A 348 13.08 -12.59 -26.38
C ARG A 348 12.56 -13.98 -25.98
N TYR A 349 11.46 -14.02 -25.26
CA TYR A 349 10.64 -15.22 -25.13
C TYR A 349 9.90 -15.49 -26.44
N GLN A 350 9.62 -16.76 -26.73
CA GLN A 350 8.79 -17.18 -27.86
C GLN A 350 7.81 -18.28 -27.44
N THR A 351 6.76 -18.49 -28.21
CA THR A 351 5.74 -19.50 -27.92
C THR A 351 6.37 -20.88 -27.64
N GLY A 352 6.09 -21.42 -26.46
CA GLY A 352 6.63 -22.70 -25.98
C GLY A 352 7.75 -22.58 -24.95
N ASP A 353 8.32 -21.39 -24.77
CA ASP A 353 9.18 -21.10 -23.62
C ASP A 353 8.37 -21.09 -22.31
N THR A 354 9.03 -21.42 -21.20
CA THR A 354 8.47 -21.45 -19.86
C THR A 354 9.36 -20.68 -18.89
N PRO A 355 8.90 -20.38 -17.66
CA PRO A 355 9.75 -19.76 -16.65
C PRO A 355 11.04 -20.55 -16.36
N GLN A 356 11.00 -21.89 -16.54
CA GLN A 356 12.16 -22.76 -16.31
C GLN A 356 13.08 -22.89 -17.52
N SER A 357 12.56 -22.82 -18.75
CA SER A 357 13.42 -22.88 -19.95
C SER A 357 14.18 -21.59 -20.17
N GLY A 358 13.59 -20.45 -19.79
CA GLY A 358 14.05 -19.12 -20.17
C GLY A 358 13.79 -18.81 -21.65
N PRO A 359 14.21 -17.61 -22.11
CA PRO A 359 13.92 -17.12 -23.45
C PRO A 359 14.80 -17.78 -24.52
N THR A 360 14.19 -18.29 -25.59
CA THR A 360 14.90 -18.94 -26.71
C THR A 360 14.73 -18.22 -28.06
N GLY A 361 14.00 -17.12 -28.09
CA GLY A 361 13.67 -16.35 -29.28
C GLY A 361 14.79 -15.43 -29.79
N GLU A 362 14.37 -14.34 -30.45
CA GLU A 362 15.23 -13.38 -31.11
C GLU A 362 16.23 -12.71 -30.14
N PRO A 363 17.48 -12.46 -30.55
CA PRO A 363 18.45 -11.80 -29.69
C PRO A 363 18.11 -10.32 -29.48
N ILE A 364 18.27 -9.85 -28.25
CA ILE A 364 18.23 -8.44 -27.87
C ILE A 364 19.66 -7.97 -27.62
N VAL A 365 20.09 -6.95 -28.35
CA VAL A 365 21.41 -6.36 -28.17
C VAL A 365 21.28 -5.11 -27.33
N VAL A 366 22.02 -5.07 -26.22
CA VAL A 366 22.17 -3.89 -25.37
C VAL A 366 23.62 -3.44 -25.37
N ASP A 367 23.82 -2.19 -25.73
CA ASP A 367 25.08 -1.47 -25.72
C ASP A 367 25.25 -0.76 -24.37
N PHE A 368 25.84 -1.46 -23.40
CA PHE A 368 26.07 -0.92 -22.05
C PHE A 368 27.05 0.26 -22.04
N ASP A 369 27.96 0.35 -23.02
CA ASP A 369 28.89 1.49 -23.16
C ASP A 369 28.16 2.77 -23.60
N ALA A 370 26.92 2.67 -24.07
CA ALA A 370 26.07 3.80 -24.44
C ALA A 370 25.20 4.31 -23.28
N VAL A 371 25.19 3.63 -22.14
CA VAL A 371 24.39 4.04 -20.98
C VAL A 371 25.02 5.25 -20.31
N MET A 372 24.21 6.28 -20.04
CA MET A 372 24.67 7.45 -19.30
C MET A 372 25.01 7.05 -17.85
N PRO A 373 26.21 7.39 -17.34
CA PRO A 373 26.69 6.94 -16.04
C PRO A 373 26.08 7.79 -14.91
N MET A 374 24.75 7.77 -14.76
CA MET A 374 24.05 8.51 -13.71
C MET A 374 24.57 8.08 -12.34
N ARG A 375 24.89 9.05 -11.48
CA ARG A 375 25.24 8.78 -10.08
C ARG A 375 24.08 8.07 -9.37
N PRO A 376 24.33 6.92 -8.69
CA PRO A 376 23.30 6.24 -7.90
C PRO A 376 22.76 7.09 -6.73
N ASN A 377 21.45 6.98 -6.48
CA ASN A 377 20.73 7.60 -5.35
C ASN A 377 21.12 9.08 -5.13
N PRO A 378 21.05 9.94 -6.16
CA PRO A 378 21.51 11.32 -6.06
C PRO A 378 20.63 12.10 -5.07
N ARG A 379 21.23 13.05 -4.34
CA ARG A 379 20.52 13.95 -3.41
C ARG A 379 20.85 15.40 -3.72
N THR A 380 19.92 16.31 -3.46
CA THR A 380 20.18 17.75 -3.67
C THR A 380 21.34 18.24 -2.78
N THR A 381 21.47 17.66 -1.59
CA THR A 381 22.54 17.95 -0.62
C THR A 381 23.93 17.46 -1.05
N ASP A 382 24.04 16.65 -2.10
CA ASP A 382 25.34 16.23 -2.65
C ASP A 382 26.05 17.39 -3.37
N HIS A 383 25.35 18.48 -3.63
CA HIS A 383 25.83 19.63 -4.38
C HIS A 383 25.70 20.94 -3.57
N PRO A 384 26.65 21.89 -3.72
CA PRO A 384 26.57 23.19 -3.07
C PRO A 384 25.29 23.96 -3.41
N GLU A 385 24.79 24.75 -2.45
CA GLU A 385 23.67 25.68 -2.67
C GLU A 385 23.95 26.62 -3.85
N GLY A 386 22.97 26.73 -4.76
CA GLY A 386 23.08 27.58 -5.95
C GLY A 386 23.93 27.01 -7.09
N SER A 387 24.51 25.81 -6.96
CA SER A 387 25.14 25.13 -8.09
C SER A 387 24.12 24.77 -9.18
N GLU A 388 24.57 24.74 -10.44
CA GLU A 388 23.67 24.47 -11.58
C GLU A 388 22.95 23.13 -11.45
N ILE A 389 23.64 22.08 -10.98
CA ILE A 389 23.07 20.75 -10.74
C ILE A 389 21.99 20.82 -9.65
N ARG A 390 22.29 21.45 -8.49
CA ARG A 390 21.32 21.54 -7.40
C ARG A 390 20.07 22.31 -7.82
N VAL A 391 20.22 23.44 -8.51
CA VAL A 391 19.09 24.22 -9.04
C VAL A 391 18.25 23.39 -10.00
N ALA A 392 18.88 22.58 -10.86
CA ALA A 392 18.18 21.69 -11.77
C ALA A 392 17.43 20.56 -11.03
N GLN A 393 18.02 19.98 -9.99
CA GLN A 393 17.39 18.95 -9.15
C GLN A 393 16.22 19.51 -8.33
N GLU A 394 16.37 20.69 -7.71
CA GLU A 394 15.30 21.37 -6.98
C GLU A 394 14.11 21.68 -7.91
N ARG A 395 14.38 22.17 -9.13
CA ARG A 395 13.34 22.38 -10.16
C ARG A 395 12.67 21.07 -10.59
N PHE A 396 13.44 19.99 -10.71
CA PHE A 396 12.90 18.66 -11.00
C PHE A 396 11.95 18.20 -9.90
N ASN A 397 12.37 18.29 -8.63
CA ASN A 397 11.56 17.90 -7.47
C ASN A 397 10.25 18.68 -7.39
N VAL A 398 10.28 20.00 -7.63
CA VAL A 398 9.07 20.84 -7.73
C VAL A 398 8.13 20.34 -8.84
N THR A 399 8.69 20.07 -10.03
CA THR A 399 7.90 19.63 -11.18
C THR A 399 7.29 18.24 -10.95
N TYR A 400 8.03 17.33 -10.31
CA TYR A 400 7.55 16.00 -9.96
C TYR A 400 6.42 16.06 -8.91
N CYS A 401 6.58 16.84 -7.83
CA CYS A 401 5.51 17.02 -6.85
C CYS A 401 4.28 17.70 -7.46
N LEU A 402 4.45 18.62 -8.42
CA LEU A 402 3.34 19.20 -9.17
C LEU A 402 2.63 18.15 -10.05
N LEU A 403 3.35 17.18 -10.60
CA LEU A 403 2.74 16.06 -11.30
C LEU A 403 1.88 15.22 -10.34
N LEU A 404 2.42 14.83 -9.18
CA LEU A 404 1.69 14.07 -8.16
C LEU A 404 0.43 14.79 -7.69
N GLN A 405 0.53 16.10 -7.43
CA GLN A 405 -0.63 16.93 -7.07
C GLN A 405 -1.70 16.91 -8.17
N GLN A 406 -1.31 17.09 -9.44
CA GLN A 406 -2.29 17.07 -10.53
C GLN A 406 -2.93 15.68 -10.72
N LEU A 407 -2.18 14.60 -10.49
CA LEU A 407 -2.73 13.24 -10.51
C LEU A 407 -3.72 13.04 -9.36
N GLU A 408 -3.38 13.48 -8.14
CA GLU A 408 -4.27 13.44 -6.98
C GLU A 408 -5.58 14.21 -7.23
N GLU A 409 -5.49 15.42 -7.77
CA GLU A 409 -6.67 16.22 -8.14
C GLU A 409 -7.51 15.52 -9.22
N ALA A 410 -6.86 14.90 -10.20
CA ALA A 410 -7.56 14.21 -11.27
C ALA A 410 -8.29 12.96 -10.77
N PHE A 411 -7.64 12.17 -9.91
CA PHE A 411 -8.26 10.97 -9.32
C PHE A 411 -9.38 11.29 -8.32
N ASN A 412 -9.40 12.48 -7.70
CA ASN A 412 -10.40 12.83 -6.68
C ASN A 412 -11.57 13.70 -7.16
N GLY A 413 -11.75 13.91 -8.47
CA GLY A 413 -12.94 14.60 -8.97
C GLY A 413 -12.80 15.37 -10.27
N GLU A 414 -11.61 15.42 -10.86
CA GLU A 414 -11.40 16.07 -12.16
C GLU A 414 -10.70 15.15 -13.17
N PRO A 415 -11.25 13.96 -13.52
CA PRO A 415 -10.58 12.99 -14.38
C PRO A 415 -10.21 13.57 -15.77
N ALA A 416 -10.95 14.58 -16.24
CA ALA A 416 -10.64 15.31 -17.47
C ALA A 416 -9.27 16.05 -17.42
N ARG A 417 -8.72 16.32 -16.23
CA ARG A 417 -7.39 16.93 -16.05
C ARG A 417 -6.23 15.98 -16.33
N LEU A 418 -6.45 14.65 -16.41
CA LEU A 418 -5.38 13.72 -16.78
C LEU A 418 -4.75 14.05 -18.13
N GLY A 419 -5.52 14.57 -19.10
CA GLY A 419 -4.95 15.04 -20.35
C GLY A 419 -3.98 16.21 -20.18
N ALA A 420 -4.19 17.07 -19.18
CA ALA A 420 -3.32 18.21 -18.88
C ALA A 420 -2.02 17.78 -18.17
N THR A 421 -2.04 16.68 -17.41
CA THR A 421 -0.85 16.17 -16.70
C THR A 421 0.22 15.67 -17.66
N VAL A 422 -0.16 15.26 -18.89
CA VAL A 422 0.75 14.87 -19.97
C VAL A 422 1.81 15.93 -20.24
N GLY A 423 1.45 17.22 -20.19
CA GLY A 423 2.41 18.32 -20.36
C GLY A 423 3.49 18.31 -19.28
N THR A 424 3.09 18.11 -18.02
CA THR A 424 4.01 17.98 -16.89
C THR A 424 4.83 16.69 -16.97
N MET A 425 4.28 15.57 -17.44
CA MET A 425 5.04 14.33 -17.67
C MET A 425 6.19 14.54 -18.67
N TYR A 426 5.92 15.24 -19.79
CA TYR A 426 6.99 15.60 -20.74
C TYR A 426 8.03 16.54 -20.13
N GLN A 427 7.62 17.44 -19.24
CA GLN A 427 8.53 18.33 -18.52
C GLN A 427 9.43 17.55 -17.54
N VAL A 428 8.86 16.62 -16.76
CA VAL A 428 9.60 15.70 -15.87
C VAL A 428 10.63 14.92 -16.69
N LYS A 429 10.21 14.33 -17.82
CA LYS A 429 11.10 13.63 -18.75
C LYS A 429 12.27 14.51 -19.21
N ALA A 430 11.97 15.69 -19.74
CA ALA A 430 12.99 16.59 -20.27
C ALA A 430 13.99 17.03 -19.18
N GLN A 431 13.50 17.30 -17.96
CA GLN A 431 14.35 17.69 -16.83
C GLN A 431 15.23 16.54 -16.34
N ALA A 432 14.68 15.31 -16.23
CA ALA A 432 15.45 14.13 -15.85
C ALA A 432 16.56 13.81 -16.87
N GLN A 433 16.24 13.83 -18.16
CA GLN A 433 17.22 13.62 -19.23
C GLN A 433 18.31 14.71 -19.25
N ALA A 434 17.94 15.97 -19.00
CA ALA A 434 18.92 17.05 -18.89
C ALA A 434 19.87 16.86 -17.70
N LEU A 435 19.36 16.41 -16.54
CA LEU A 435 20.19 16.06 -15.39
C LEU A 435 21.16 14.91 -15.73
N MET A 436 20.66 13.83 -16.34
CA MET A 436 21.47 12.66 -16.73
C MET A 436 22.50 12.93 -17.82
N ALA A 437 22.34 14.00 -18.59
CA ALA A 437 23.32 14.47 -19.56
C ALA A 437 24.36 15.45 -18.96
N THR A 438 24.19 15.88 -17.70
CA THR A 438 25.07 16.86 -17.04
C THR A 438 26.20 16.14 -16.29
N PRO A 439 27.47 16.29 -16.69
CA PRO A 439 28.60 15.67 -15.99
C PRO A 439 28.80 16.23 -14.58
N LEU A 440 29.23 15.38 -13.65
CA LEU A 440 29.75 15.81 -12.36
C LEU A 440 31.15 16.42 -12.50
N GLU A 441 31.60 17.18 -11.49
CA GLU A 441 32.91 17.85 -11.51
C GLU A 441 34.09 16.89 -11.68
N ASP A 442 33.98 15.65 -11.19
CA ASP A 442 35.01 14.62 -11.33
C ASP A 442 35.03 13.95 -12.73
N GLY A 443 34.02 14.20 -13.56
CA GLY A 443 33.88 13.66 -14.91
C GLY A 443 33.61 12.14 -14.98
N THR A 444 33.37 11.48 -13.84
CA THR A 444 33.20 10.02 -13.77
C THR A 444 31.75 9.56 -13.85
N ALA A 445 30.81 10.46 -13.51
CA ALA A 445 29.38 10.21 -13.52
C ALA A 445 28.62 11.45 -13.98
N THR A 446 27.32 11.30 -14.20
CA THR A 446 26.39 12.40 -14.48
C THR A 446 25.43 12.63 -13.31
N ALA A 447 24.84 13.82 -13.24
CA ALA A 447 23.80 14.13 -12.27
C ALA A 447 22.54 13.28 -12.53
N GLY A 448 21.59 13.30 -11.60
CA GLY A 448 20.35 12.56 -11.75
C GLY A 448 19.18 13.20 -10.99
N PRO A 449 17.94 12.82 -11.35
CA PRO A 449 16.73 13.19 -10.62
C PRO A 449 16.75 12.62 -9.20
N THR A 450 16.30 13.41 -8.23
CA THR A 450 16.41 13.05 -6.80
C THR A 450 15.09 12.63 -6.17
N PHE A 451 13.95 13.02 -6.77
CA PHE A 451 12.60 12.72 -6.31
C PHE A 451 12.35 13.08 -4.83
N GLU A 452 12.92 14.20 -4.37
CA GLU A 452 12.72 14.65 -2.98
C GLU A 452 11.40 15.42 -2.86
N TYR A 453 10.62 15.13 -1.81
CA TYR A 453 9.35 15.82 -1.59
C TYR A 453 9.53 17.32 -1.34
N VAL A 454 8.80 18.14 -2.09
CA VAL A 454 8.71 19.60 -1.89
C VAL A 454 7.31 19.93 -1.41
N PRO A 455 7.09 20.51 -0.22
CA PRO A 455 5.75 20.82 0.26
C PRO A 455 5.08 21.92 -0.61
N PRO A 456 3.74 21.95 -0.71
CA PRO A 456 3.02 22.93 -1.55
C PRO A 456 3.43 24.38 -1.34
N SER A 457 3.76 24.77 -0.10
CA SER A 457 4.22 26.13 0.26
C SER A 457 5.55 26.55 -0.35
N ARG A 458 6.29 25.63 -0.99
CA ARG A 458 7.61 25.86 -1.60
C ARG A 458 7.65 25.60 -3.12
N ARG A 459 6.49 25.41 -3.77
CA ARG A 459 6.39 25.09 -5.20
C ARG A 459 6.16 26.30 -6.12
N THR A 460 6.14 27.51 -5.55
CA THR A 460 5.86 28.78 -6.25
C THR A 460 7.11 29.48 -6.76
#